data_AF-A0A1F3ZBY2-F1
#
_entry.id   AF-A0A1F3ZBY2-F1
#
_cell.length_a   1.000
_cell.length_b   1.000
_cell.length_c   1.000
_cell.angle_alpha   90.00
_cell.angle_beta   90.00
_cell.angle_gamma   90.00
#
_symmetry.space_group_name_H-M   'P 1'
#
loop_
_entity.id
_entity.type
_entity.pdbx_description
1 polymer ?
#
loop_
_entity_poly.entity_id
_entity_poly.type
_entity_poly.pdbx_seq_one_letter_code
_entity_poly.pdbx_strand_id
1 'polypeptide(L)'
;MTVPLTQTNPVGGMKRWAAGGDAIMKNSPSLIVVAAALCLAAVGFVGAQVLVVPTEIQLPGTQPGQVSNLETPDKCDNCHGGYNRAVEPAFNWRGGMMANAGRDPIFCFIRIDACD
;
A
#
# COMPACT_ATOMS: atom_id res chain seq x y z
N MET A 1 -2.60 13.34 -82.41
CA MET A 1 -1.35 13.81 -81.75
C MET A 1 -1.58 15.28 -81.44
N THR A 2 -1.39 15.89 -80.27
CA THR A 2 -0.94 15.59 -78.90
C THR A 2 -1.13 16.93 -78.15
N VAL A 3 -1.56 16.91 -76.88
CA VAL A 3 -1.76 18.09 -75.98
C VAL A 3 -0.39 18.79 -75.68
N PRO A 4 -0.29 20.05 -75.14
CA PRO A 4 -0.56 20.30 -73.71
C PRO A 4 -1.08 21.70 -73.27
N LEU A 5 -1.47 21.68 -72.00
CA LEU A 5 -1.94 22.67 -71.03
C LEU A 5 -1.06 23.94 -70.87
N THR A 6 -1.69 25.06 -70.45
CA THR A 6 -1.22 25.83 -69.27
C THR A 6 -2.37 26.62 -68.64
N GLN A 7 -2.72 26.25 -67.42
CA GLN A 7 -3.63 26.94 -66.51
C GLN A 7 -2.81 27.80 -65.56
N THR A 8 -3.02 29.13 -65.57
CA THR A 8 -2.47 30.03 -64.54
C THR A 8 -3.59 30.46 -63.59
N ASN A 9 -3.48 30.06 -62.33
CA ASN A 9 -4.24 30.58 -61.18
C ASN A 9 -3.97 32.09 -61.00
N PRO A 10 -4.89 32.86 -60.38
CA PRO A 10 -4.66 33.16 -58.95
C PRO A 10 -5.91 33.37 -58.06
N VAL A 11 -5.61 33.31 -56.75
CA VAL A 11 -6.27 33.86 -55.55
C VAL A 11 -7.60 33.25 -55.05
N GLY A 12 -7.47 32.11 -54.36
CA GLY A 12 -8.46 31.62 -53.39
C GLY A 12 -8.29 32.27 -52.02
N GLY A 13 -9.40 32.78 -51.47
CA GLY A 13 -9.47 33.45 -50.17
C GLY A 13 -9.14 32.54 -48.98
N MET A 14 -8.53 33.15 -47.97
CA MET A 14 -8.32 32.58 -46.63
C MET A 14 -9.66 32.20 -46.02
N LYS A 15 -9.95 30.90 -45.99
CA LYS A 15 -11.02 30.33 -45.17
C LYS A 15 -10.57 30.39 -43.71
N ARG A 16 -11.38 31.05 -42.87
CA ARG A 16 -11.34 30.93 -41.40
C ARG A 16 -11.40 29.44 -41.05
N TRP A 17 -10.31 28.88 -40.53
CA TRP A 17 -10.33 27.57 -39.89
C TRP A 17 -11.07 27.73 -38.56
N ALA A 18 -12.22 27.06 -38.46
CA ALA A 18 -13.03 27.03 -37.26
C ALA A 18 -12.32 26.22 -36.17
N ALA A 19 -12.30 26.79 -34.96
CA ALA A 19 -11.96 26.11 -33.71
C ALA A 19 -13.00 25.01 -33.42
N GLY A 20 -12.74 23.78 -33.87
CA GLY A 20 -13.65 22.65 -33.70
C GLY A 20 -12.98 21.32 -33.34
N GLY A 21 -11.67 21.29 -33.07
CA GLY A 21 -10.92 20.04 -32.81
C GLY A 21 -10.81 19.65 -31.33
N ASP A 22 -11.08 20.58 -30.43
CA ASP A 22 -10.76 20.53 -29.01
C ASP A 22 -11.93 20.09 -28.12
N ALA A 23 -13.15 20.03 -28.66
CA ALA A 23 -14.35 19.56 -27.95
C ALA A 23 -14.65 18.06 -28.15
N ILE A 24 -14.19 17.44 -29.24
CA ILE A 24 -14.46 16.02 -29.53
C ILE A 24 -13.61 15.08 -28.66
N MET A 25 -12.40 15.49 -28.27
CA MET A 25 -11.50 14.66 -27.47
C MET A 25 -11.84 14.62 -25.96
N LYS A 26 -12.61 15.56 -25.42
CA LYS A 26 -12.83 15.71 -23.97
C LYS A 26 -14.00 14.85 -23.42
N ASN A 27 -14.84 14.26 -24.28
CA ASN A 27 -16.16 13.71 -23.90
C ASN A 27 -16.42 12.30 -24.45
N SER A 28 -15.41 11.63 -25.01
CA SER A 28 -15.60 10.31 -25.61
C SER A 28 -15.77 9.24 -24.51
N PRO A 29 -16.89 8.49 -24.46
CA PRO A 29 -17.14 7.49 -23.43
C PRO A 29 -16.06 6.39 -23.43
N SER A 30 -15.48 6.10 -24.59
CA SER A 30 -14.37 5.18 -24.77
C SER A 30 -13.10 5.61 -24.03
N LEU A 31 -12.80 6.92 -23.99
CA LEU A 31 -11.63 7.45 -23.26
C LEU A 31 -11.84 7.34 -21.74
N ILE A 32 -13.07 7.57 -21.27
CA ILE A 32 -13.42 7.44 -19.84
C ILE A 32 -13.29 6.00 -19.38
N VAL A 33 -13.79 5.03 -20.17
CA VAL A 33 -13.68 3.60 -19.85
C VAL A 33 -12.23 3.14 -19.80
N VAL A 34 -11.40 3.56 -20.76
CA VAL A 34 -9.97 3.23 -20.78
C VAL A 34 -9.25 3.84 -19.57
N ALA A 35 -9.53 5.10 -19.23
CA ALA A 35 -8.94 5.75 -18.07
C ALA A 35 -9.36 5.05 -16.75
N ALA A 36 -10.64 4.71 -16.60
CA ALA A 36 -11.14 4.00 -15.43
C ALA A 36 -10.51 2.59 -15.28
N ALA A 37 -10.40 1.85 -16.38
CA ALA A 37 -9.73 0.54 -16.39
C ALA A 37 -8.25 0.64 -16.01
N LEU A 38 -7.56 1.68 -16.50
CA LEU A 38 -6.17 1.96 -16.12
C LEU A 38 -6.03 2.29 -14.63
N CYS A 39 -6.94 3.11 -14.09
CA CYS A 39 -6.98 3.43 -12.66
C CYS A 39 -7.23 2.18 -11.80
N LEU A 40 -8.19 1.33 -12.17
CA LEU A 40 -8.48 0.08 -11.47
C LEU A 40 -7.27 -0.89 -11.50
N ALA A 41 -6.61 -1.02 -12.66
CA ALA A 41 -5.41 -1.83 -12.79
C ALA A 41 -4.26 -1.29 -11.93
N ALA A 42 -4.07 0.04 -11.88
CA ALA A 42 -3.06 0.68 -11.05
C ALA A 42 -3.31 0.45 -9.54
N VAL A 43 -4.57 0.57 -9.09
CA VAL A 43 -4.95 0.30 -7.70
C VAL A 43 -4.72 -1.17 -7.33
N GLY A 44 -5.09 -2.11 -8.21
CA GLY A 44 -4.85 -3.54 -8.00
C GLY A 44 -3.35 -3.88 -7.89
N PHE A 45 -2.51 -3.27 -8.74
CA PHE A 45 -1.06 -3.47 -8.71
C PHE A 45 -0.43 -2.93 -7.42
N VAL A 46 -0.84 -1.76 -6.95
CA VAL A 46 -0.35 -1.16 -5.70
C VAL A 46 -0.83 -1.93 -4.46
N GLY A 47 -2.02 -2.53 -4.48
CA GLY A 47 -2.51 -3.35 -3.37
C GLY A 47 -1.73 -4.67 -3.19
N ALA A 48 -1.25 -5.27 -4.29
CA ALA A 48 -0.55 -6.56 -4.24
C ALA A 48 0.80 -6.50 -3.50
N GLN A 49 1.48 -5.35 -3.55
CA GLN A 49 2.79 -5.14 -2.90
C GLN A 49 2.72 -4.90 -1.38
N VAL A 50 1.54 -4.71 -0.79
CA VAL A 50 1.40 -4.53 0.67
C VAL A 50 1.60 -5.84 1.46
N LEU A 51 1.41 -6.99 0.79
CA LEU A 51 1.48 -8.31 1.43
C LEU A 51 2.90 -8.92 1.41
N VAL A 52 3.84 -8.30 0.70
CA VAL A 52 5.21 -8.80 0.55
C VAL A 52 6.14 -7.92 1.37
N VAL A 53 6.55 -8.40 2.53
CA VAL A 53 7.56 -7.73 3.36
C VAL A 53 8.93 -7.86 2.67
N PRO A 54 9.66 -6.76 2.41
CA PRO A 54 11.02 -6.80 1.88
C PRO A 54 11.97 -7.61 2.78
N THR A 55 12.84 -8.41 2.18
CA THR A 55 13.79 -9.28 2.89
C THR A 55 14.77 -8.51 3.78
N GLU A 56 15.01 -7.24 3.47
CA GLU A 56 15.90 -6.33 4.20
C GLU A 56 15.33 -5.93 5.57
N ILE A 57 14.01 -6.09 5.76
CA ILE A 57 13.29 -5.80 7.02
C ILE A 57 13.07 -7.09 7.83
N GLN A 58 13.46 -8.25 7.30
CA GLN A 58 13.48 -9.50 8.07
C GLN A 58 14.69 -9.54 9.00
N LEU A 59 14.53 -8.94 10.18
CA LEU A 59 15.50 -9.07 11.26
C LEU A 59 15.63 -10.55 11.66
N PRO A 60 16.82 -11.01 12.06
CA PRO A 60 16.99 -12.35 12.60
C PRO A 60 16.18 -12.48 13.89
N GLY A 61 15.03 -13.15 13.79
CA GLY A 61 14.06 -13.30 14.86
C GLY A 61 12.91 -14.19 14.41
N THR A 62 12.05 -14.59 15.35
CA THR A 62 10.87 -15.38 15.03
C THR A 62 9.81 -14.49 14.39
N GLN A 63 9.40 -14.83 13.17
CA GLN A 63 8.42 -14.08 12.40
C GLN A 63 6.99 -14.33 12.90
N PRO A 64 6.02 -13.45 12.58
CA PRO A 64 4.60 -13.75 12.78
C PRO A 64 4.23 -15.12 12.21
N GLY A 65 3.49 -15.91 12.99
CA GLY A 65 3.08 -17.27 12.62
C GLY A 65 4.16 -18.35 12.75
N GLN A 66 5.41 -18.00 13.09
CA GLN A 66 6.48 -18.99 13.32
C GLN A 66 6.57 -19.47 14.78
N VAL A 67 6.03 -18.71 15.74
CA VAL A 67 5.82 -19.22 17.11
C VAL A 67 4.45 -19.87 17.17
N SER A 68 4.42 -21.13 17.61
CA SER A 68 3.19 -21.79 18.04
C SER A 68 3.25 -22.03 19.55
N ASN A 69 2.08 -22.12 20.18
CA ASN A 69 1.94 -22.58 21.57
C ASN A 69 2.60 -21.67 22.63
N LEU A 70 2.25 -20.38 22.63
CA LEU A 70 2.59 -19.48 23.73
C LEU A 70 1.74 -19.80 24.97
N GLU A 71 2.39 -20.28 26.02
CA GLU A 71 1.76 -20.54 27.31
C GLU A 71 1.47 -19.25 28.07
N THR A 72 0.40 -19.25 28.87
CA THR A 72 0.12 -18.09 29.73
C THR A 72 1.15 -17.98 30.84
N PRO A 73 1.47 -16.76 31.32
CA PRO A 73 2.44 -16.56 32.40
C PRO A 73 2.11 -17.30 33.69
N ASP A 74 0.86 -17.70 33.89
CA ASP A 74 0.39 -18.43 35.06
C ASP A 74 1.08 -19.80 35.23
N LYS A 75 1.61 -20.38 34.14
CA LYS A 75 2.44 -21.59 34.17
C LYS A 75 3.78 -21.42 34.88
N CYS A 76 4.26 -20.19 35.00
CA CYS A 76 5.50 -19.85 35.71
C CYS A 76 5.18 -19.30 37.11
N ASP A 77 4.09 -18.54 37.23
CA ASP A 77 3.68 -17.91 38.48
C ASP A 77 3.27 -18.91 39.55
N ASN A 78 2.82 -20.12 39.17
CA ASN A 78 2.50 -21.19 40.11
C ASN A 78 3.69 -21.58 41.02
N CYS A 79 4.93 -21.32 40.59
CA CYS A 79 6.14 -21.54 41.37
C CYS A 79 6.89 -20.23 41.69
N HIS A 80 6.79 -19.22 40.82
CA HIS A 80 7.55 -17.97 40.92
C HIS A 80 6.74 -16.76 41.44
N GLY A 81 5.52 -16.98 41.92
CA GLY A 81 4.68 -15.96 42.54
C GLY A 81 3.91 -16.48 43.76
N GLY A 82 3.12 -15.58 44.37
CA GLY A 82 2.27 -15.89 45.52
C GLY A 82 2.97 -15.75 46.87
N TYR A 83 4.13 -15.07 46.92
CA TYR A 83 4.86 -14.82 48.15
C TYR A 83 5.26 -13.34 48.27
N ASN A 84 6.34 -13.04 49.00
CA ASN A 84 6.75 -11.67 49.26
C ASN A 84 7.08 -10.91 47.95
N ARG A 85 6.20 -9.96 47.59
CA ARG A 85 6.32 -9.09 46.41
C ARG A 85 7.66 -8.37 46.26
N ALA A 86 8.35 -8.08 47.36
CA ALA A 86 9.65 -7.41 47.30
C ALA A 86 10.74 -8.29 46.66
N VAL A 87 10.53 -9.62 46.64
CA VAL A 87 11.51 -10.59 46.16
C VAL A 87 10.94 -11.57 45.12
N GLU A 88 9.61 -11.64 44.95
CA GLU A 88 9.01 -12.58 44.00
C GLU A 88 9.25 -12.16 42.53
N PRO A 89 9.76 -13.06 41.67
CA PRO A 89 10.01 -12.75 40.27
C PRO A 89 8.77 -12.37 39.48
N ALA A 90 7.63 -13.04 39.73
CA ALA A 90 6.40 -12.82 38.96
C ALA A 90 5.93 -11.36 39.04
N PHE A 91 5.91 -10.77 40.24
CA PHE A 91 5.46 -9.40 40.45
C PHE A 91 6.40 -8.38 39.79
N ASN A 92 7.71 -8.54 39.99
CA ASN A 92 8.71 -7.63 39.41
C ASN A 92 8.75 -7.71 37.88
N TRP A 93 8.62 -8.91 37.31
CA TRP A 93 8.57 -9.10 35.86
C TRP A 93 7.32 -8.48 35.23
N ARG A 94 6.12 -8.71 35.82
CA ARG A 94 4.84 -8.18 35.32
C ARG A 94 4.81 -6.64 35.28
N GLY A 95 5.50 -5.98 36.21
CA GLY A 95 5.66 -4.52 36.21
C GLY A 95 6.80 -3.97 35.34
N GLY A 96 7.64 -4.85 34.78
CA GLY A 96 8.80 -4.48 33.99
C GLY A 96 8.51 -4.15 32.52
N MET A 97 9.50 -3.58 31.85
CA MET A 97 9.43 -3.25 30.42
C MET A 97 9.24 -4.49 29.54
N MET A 98 9.84 -5.63 29.90
CA MET A 98 9.76 -6.87 29.12
C MET A 98 8.32 -7.41 29.03
N ALA A 99 7.56 -7.40 30.13
CA ALA A 99 6.17 -7.90 30.15
C ALA A 99 5.18 -6.95 29.46
N ASN A 100 5.56 -5.69 29.23
CA ASN A 100 4.72 -4.65 28.64
C ASN A 100 5.22 -4.18 27.27
N ALA A 101 6.22 -4.83 26.68
CA ALA A 101 6.84 -4.39 25.44
C ALA A 101 5.84 -4.25 24.27
N GLY A 102 4.84 -5.15 24.20
CA GLY A 102 3.78 -5.08 23.18
C GLY A 102 2.75 -3.95 23.37
N ARG A 103 2.78 -3.22 24.49
CA ARG A 103 1.86 -2.09 24.74
C ARG A 103 2.39 -0.77 24.21
N ASP A 104 3.63 -0.71 23.74
CA ASP A 104 4.20 0.52 23.20
C ASP A 104 3.53 0.86 21.85
N PRO A 105 2.98 2.08 21.67
CA PRO A 105 2.33 2.49 20.43
C PRO A 105 3.20 2.32 19.16
N ILE A 106 4.53 2.33 19.29
CA ILE A 106 5.45 2.11 18.18
C ILE A 106 5.34 0.69 17.62
N PHE A 107 5.04 -0.32 18.46
CA PHE A 107 4.83 -1.69 18.01
C PHE A 107 3.63 -1.77 17.06
N CYS A 108 2.55 -1.06 17.39
CA CYS A 108 1.34 -1.02 16.57
C CYS A 108 1.53 -0.30 15.22
N PHE A 109 2.33 0.77 15.20
CA PHE A 109 2.59 1.50 13.97
C PHE A 109 3.47 0.69 12.99
N ILE A 110 4.45 -0.05 13.51
CA ILE A 110 5.37 -0.87 12.70
C ILE A 110 4.76 -2.24 12.35
N ARG A 111 3.80 -2.73 13.14
CA ARG A 111 3.10 -4.02 12.95
C ARG A 111 1.60 -3.87 13.23
N ILE A 112 0.84 -3.55 12.18
CA ILE A 112 -0.63 -3.45 12.24
C ILE A 112 -1.28 -4.76 12.70
N ASP A 113 -0.64 -5.90 12.40
CA ASP A 113 -1.06 -7.25 12.81
C ASP A 113 -0.80 -7.58 14.29
N ALA A 114 -0.18 -6.67 15.05
CA ALA A 114 0.16 -6.87 16.46
C ALA A 114 -0.77 -6.13 17.44
N CYS A 115 -1.81 -5.41 16.95
CA CYS A 115 -2.74 -4.64 17.78
C CYS A 115 -4.05 -5.36 18.12
N ASP A 116 -4.19 -6.63 17.73
CA ASP A 116 -5.38 -7.46 18.04
C ASP A 116 -5.23 -8.19 19.38
#